data_AF-A0A978S0I7-F1
#
_entry.id   AF-A0A978S0I7-F1
#
_cell.length_a   1.000
_cell.length_b   1.000
_cell.length_c   1.000
_cell.angle_alpha   90.00
_cell.angle_beta   90.00
_cell.angle_gamma   90.00
#
_symmetry.space_group_name_H-M   'P 1'
#
loop_
_entity.id
_entity.type
_entity.pdbx_description
1 polymer ?
#
loop_
_entity_poly.entity_id
_entity_poly.type
_entity_poly.pdbx_seq_one_letter_code
_entity_poly.pdbx_strand_id
1 'polypeptide(L)' 'MNQYSMIVQWSEEDRLFLVTIPEFSDLVVMPCTHGKTREEAIRNGEEVIEMYLEAWQAEGEAIPEPKTLELA' A
#
# COMPACT_ATOMS: atom_id res chain seq x y z
N MET A 1 9.43 4.81 -7.47
CA MET A 1 7.97 4.67 -7.36
C MET A 1 7.58 3.37 -7.98
N ASN A 2 7.01 2.49 -7.18
CA ASN A 2 6.41 1.26 -7.66
C ASN A 2 5.05 1.59 -8.32
N GLN A 3 4.54 0.69 -9.15
CA GLN A 3 3.30 0.94 -9.92
C GLN A 3 2.04 0.45 -9.21
N TYR A 4 2.15 -0.02 -7.96
CA TYR A 4 1.01 -0.53 -7.19
C TYR A 4 0.00 0.58 -6.88
N SER A 5 -1.27 0.19 -6.91
CA SER A 5 -2.34 1.10 -6.53
C SER A 5 -2.27 1.43 -5.04
N MET A 6 -2.55 2.68 -4.71
CA MET A 6 -2.61 3.14 -3.33
C MET A 6 -3.91 3.88 -3.08
N ILE A 7 -4.72 3.36 -2.17
CA ILE A 7 -5.95 3.99 -1.71
C ILE A 7 -5.66 4.70 -0.39
N VAL A 8 -5.80 6.02 -0.39
CA VAL A 8 -5.59 6.88 0.80
C VAL A 8 -6.94 7.45 1.23
N GLN A 9 -7.41 7.07 2.42
CA GLN A 9 -8.73 7.46 2.94
C GLN A 9 -8.64 8.07 4.33
N TRP A 10 -9.41 9.12 4.58
CA TRP A 10 -9.52 9.73 5.92
C TRP A 10 -10.37 8.82 6.82
N SER A 11 -9.87 8.53 8.01
CA SER A 11 -10.61 7.89 9.10
C SER A 11 -11.02 8.96 10.11
N GLU A 12 -12.33 9.14 10.32
CA GLU A 12 -12.85 10.04 11.35
C GLU A 12 -12.54 9.52 12.77
N GLU A 13 -12.50 8.21 12.96
CA GLU A 13 -12.23 7.56 14.24
C GLU A 13 -10.78 7.79 14.68
N ASP A 14 -9.83 7.54 13.78
CA ASP A 14 -8.40 7.67 14.06
C ASP A 14 -7.88 9.10 13.88
N ARG A 15 -8.62 9.91 13.11
CA ARG A 15 -8.20 11.23 12.61
C ARG A 15 -6.86 11.15 11.87
N LEU A 16 -6.74 10.14 11.02
CA LEU A 16 -5.58 9.85 10.20
C LEU A 16 -6.01 9.50 8.78
N PHE A 17 -5.12 9.71 7.82
CA PHE A 17 -5.23 9.07 6.52
C PHE A 17 -4.70 7.65 6.62
N LEU A 18 -5.55 6.67 6.33
CA LEU A 18 -5.20 5.25 6.28
C LEU A 18 -4.88 4.85 4.84
N VAL A 19 -3.93 3.92 4.69
CA VAL A 19 -3.42 3.47 3.39
C VAL A 19 -3.76 2.02 3.18
N THR A 20 -4.38 1.72 2.05
CA THR A 20 -4.64 0.36 1.56
C THR A 20 -3.96 0.18 0.21
N ILE A 21 -3.29 -0.96 0.04
CA ILE A 21 -2.68 -1.40 -1.22
C ILE A 21 -3.47 -2.63 -1.68
N PRO A 22 -4.48 -2.47 -2.55
CA PRO A 22 -5.43 -3.55 -2.87
C PRO A 22 -4.78 -4.84 -3.38
N GLU A 23 -3.66 -4.73 -4.09
CA GLU A 23 -2.91 -5.86 -4.63
C GLU A 23 -2.29 -6.73 -3.54
N PHE A 24 -2.12 -6.20 -2.32
CA PHE A 24 -1.49 -6.89 -1.20
C PHE A 24 -2.53 -7.45 -0.20
N SER A 25 -3.83 -7.25 -0.42
CA SER A 25 -4.87 -7.54 0.59
C SER A 25 -4.99 -9.02 0.97
N ASP A 26 -4.53 -9.93 0.11
CA ASP A 26 -4.54 -11.37 0.37
C ASP A 26 -3.30 -11.83 1.17
N LEU A 27 -2.28 -10.99 1.26
CA LEU A 27 -0.99 -11.29 1.92
C LEU A 27 -0.77 -10.45 3.19
N VAL A 28 -1.35 -9.26 3.25
CA VAL A 28 -1.10 -8.26 4.28
C VAL A 28 -2.43 -7.74 4.83
N VAL A 29 -2.50 -7.58 6.15
CA VAL A 29 -3.66 -6.95 6.81
C VAL A 29 -3.74 -5.48 6.42
N MET A 30 -4.92 -5.08 5.96
CA MET A 30 -5.23 -3.71 5.57
C MET A 30 -6.09 -3.00 6.61
N PRO A 31 -5.99 -1.67 6.77
CA PRO A 31 -4.99 -0.78 6.16
C PRO A 31 -3.58 -1.03 6.73
N CYS A 32 -2.56 -0.94 5.89
CA CYS A 32 -1.20 -1.36 6.23
C CYS A 32 -0.32 -0.25 6.82
N THR A 33 -0.71 1.01 6.65
CA THR A 33 -0.04 2.17 7.25
C THR A 33 -0.96 3.39 7.30
N HIS A 34 -0.47 4.49 7.86
CA HIS A 34 -1.23 5.72 8.03
C HIS A 34 -0.34 6.97 7.95
N GLY A 35 -0.95 8.16 7.88
CA GLY A 35 -0.30 9.45 7.99
C GLY A 35 -1.25 10.53 8.50
N LYS A 36 -0.73 11.62 9.06
CA LYS A 36 -1.54 12.76 9.54
C LYS A 36 -1.96 13.67 8.39
N THR A 37 -1.19 13.67 7.30
CA THR A 37 -1.55 14.32 6.04
C THR A 37 -1.58 13.29 4.91
N ARG A 38 -2.18 13.67 3.77
CA ARG A 38 -2.17 12.82 2.58
C ARG A 38 -0.76 12.52 2.11
N GLU A 39 0.12 13.51 2.13
CA GLU A 39 1.51 13.40 1.68
C GLU A 39 2.32 12.47 2.59
N GLU A 40 2.09 12.53 3.91
CA GLU A 40 2.70 11.60 4.87
C GLU A 40 2.20 10.18 4.63
N ALA A 41 0.88 10.00 4.46
CA ALA A 41 0.31 8.68 4.19
C ALA A 41 0.84 8.08 2.89
N ILE A 42 0.96 8.87 1.81
CA ILE A 42 1.54 8.42 0.54
C ILE A 42 2.99 7.99 0.72
N ARG A 43 3.82 8.79 1.41
CA ARG A 43 5.22 8.46 1.65
C ARG A 43 5.36 7.16 2.44
N ASN A 44 4.60 7.03 3.53
CA ASN A 44 4.61 5.82 4.35
C ASN A 44 4.10 4.62 3.55
N GLY A 45 3.14 4.82 2.64
CA GLY A 45 2.67 3.79 1.72
C GLY A 45 3.77 3.29 0.78
N GLU A 46 4.56 4.18 0.18
CA GLU A 46 5.69 3.79 -0.68
C GLU A 46 6.76 3.01 0.11
N GLU A 47 7.11 3.46 1.33
CA GLU A 47 8.06 2.75 2.20
C GLU A 47 7.57 1.33 2.53
N VAL A 48 6.27 1.18 2.81
CA VAL A 48 5.67 -0.13 3.07
C VAL A 48 5.65 -1.03 1.83
N ILE A 49 5.41 -0.47 0.64
CA ILE A 49 5.52 -1.22 -0.61
C ILE A 49 6.94 -1.77 -0.76
N GLU A 50 7.95 -0.91 -0.65
CA GLU A 50 9.36 -1.32 -0.79
C GLU A 50 9.74 -2.41 0.22
N MET A 51 9.37 -2.22 1.49
CA MET A 51 9.62 -3.20 2.55
C MET A 51 9.02 -4.58 2.24
N TYR A 52 7.77 -4.65 1.79
CA TYR A 52 7.13 -5.94 1.48
C TYR A 52 7.74 -6.60 0.23
N LEU A 53 8.06 -5.82 -0.81
CA LEU A 53 8.72 -6.35 -1.99
C LEU A 53 10.08 -6.95 -1.67
N GLU A 54 10.88 -6.28 -0.84
CA GLU A 54 12.18 -6.79 -0.37
C GLU A 54 12.01 -8.08 0.44
N ALA A 55 11.03 -8.14 1.35
CA ALA A 55 10.75 -9.32 2.15
C ALA A 55 10.34 -10.52 1.29
N TRP A 56 9.37 -10.37 0.39
CA TRP A 56 8.94 -11.44 -0.49
C TRP A 56 10.03 -11.90 -1.45
N GLN A 57 10.84 -10.96 -1.95
CA GLN A 57 12.00 -11.31 -2.78
C GLN A 57 13.02 -12.15 -2.00
N ALA A 58 13.30 -11.81 -0.73
CA ALA A 58 14.24 -12.55 0.12
C ALA A 58 13.71 -13.93 0.51
N GLU A 59 12.39 -14.07 0.69
CA GLU A 59 11.73 -15.32 1.05
C GLU A 59 11.43 -16.22 -0.16
N GLY A 60 11.56 -15.70 -1.38
CA GLY A 60 11.22 -16.41 -2.61
C GLY A 60 9.70 -16.58 -2.79
N GLU A 61 8.91 -15.73 -2.15
CA GLU A 61 7.46 -15.72 -2.22
C GLU A 61 6.97 -15.10 -3.53
N ALA A 62 5.73 -15.42 -3.91
CA ALA A 62 5.12 -14.83 -5.09
C ALA A 62 4.79 -13.36 -4.83
N ILE A 63 5.35 -12.46 -5.65
CA ILE A 63 5.08 -11.03 -5.58
C ILE A 63 3.81 -10.72 -6.38
N PRO A 64 2.79 -10.05 -5.79
CA PRO A 64 1.61 -9.62 -6.52
C PRO A 64 1.98 -8.67 -7.66
N GLU A 65 1.30 -8.74 -8.80
CA GLU A 65 1.53 -7.77 -9.87
C GLU A 65 0.71 -6.48 -9.65
N PRO A 66 1.26 -5.29 -9.99
CA PRO A 66 0.50 -4.04 -9.94
C PRO A 66 -0.74 -4.05 -10.82
N LYS A 67 -1.84 -3.47 -10.35
CA LYS A 67 -3.03 -3.24 -11.20
C LYS A 67 -2.81 -2.01 -12.07
N THR A 68 -3.01 -2.17 -13.37
CA THR A 68 -3.02 -1.06 -14.33
C THR A 68 -4.45 -0.60 -14.62
N LEU A 69 -4.60 0.68 -14.97
CA LEU A 69 -5.89 1.21 -15.40
C LEU A 69 -6.25 0.63 -16.77
N GLU A 70 -7.23 -0.26 -16.80
CA GLU A 70 -7.87 -0.71 -18.03
C GLU A 70 -8.97 0.29 -18.41
N LEU A 71 -8.74 1.06 -19.47
CA LEU A 71 -9.78 1.90 -20.07
C LEU A 71 -10.54 1.05 -21.10
N ALA A 72 -11.83 0.81 -20.83
CA ALA A 72 -12.76 0.19 -21.77
C ALA A 72 -13.32 1.21 -22.76
#